data_AF-A0A7N2R2H0-F1
#
_entry.id   AF-A0A7N2R2H0-F1
#
_cell.length_a   1.000
_cell.length_b   1.000
_cell.length_c   1.000
_cell.angle_alpha   90.00
_cell.angle_beta   90.00
_cell.angle_gamma   90.00
#
_symmetry.space_group_name_H-M   'P 1'
#
loop_
_entity.id
_entity.type
_entity.pdbx_description
1 polymer ?
#
loop_
_entity_poly.entity_id
_entity_poly.type
_entity_poly.pdbx_seq_one_letter_code
_entity_poly.pdbx_strand_id
1 'polypeptide(L)'
;MAKHHPDLIMCRKQPGIAIGRLCEKCDGKCVICDSYVRPCTLVRVCDECNYGSFQGRCVICGGVGISDAYYCKECTQQEKDRDGCPKIVNLGSAKTDLFYEHLMSSILGAVAVCGLGVSENAESWGRWVMGGGTGNMHGLLGFAA
;
A
#
# COMPACT_ATOMS: atom_id res chain seq x y z
N MET A 1 6.77 10.67 19.49
CA MET A 1 6.92 9.26 19.11
C MET A 1 6.35 9.11 17.70
N ALA A 2 7.11 8.57 16.74
CA ALA A 2 6.56 8.22 15.43
C ALA A 2 5.46 7.17 15.63
N LYS A 3 4.28 7.37 15.06
CA LYS A 3 3.15 6.42 15.17
C LYS A 3 3.24 5.27 14.17
N HIS A 4 4.32 5.19 13.40
CA HIS A 4 4.60 4.02 12.58
C HIS A 4 4.71 2.79 13.48
N HIS A 5 4.19 1.66 13.00
CA HIS A 5 4.32 0.38 13.68
C HIS A 5 5.82 0.14 13.98
N PRO A 6 6.19 -0.28 15.20
CA PRO A 6 7.59 -0.36 15.63
C PRO A 6 8.44 -1.32 14.77
N ASP A 7 7.79 -2.22 14.04
CA ASP A 7 8.44 -3.14 13.12
C ASP A 7 8.94 -2.49 11.83
N LEU A 8 8.51 -1.28 11.44
CA LEU A 8 8.94 -0.68 10.17
C LEU A 8 10.39 -0.17 10.29
N ILE A 9 11.28 -0.80 9.52
CA ILE A 9 12.70 -0.50 9.47
C ILE A 9 12.95 0.47 8.32
N MET A 10 13.54 1.61 8.65
CA MET A 10 13.98 2.62 7.70
C MET A 10 15.37 2.28 7.14
N CYS A 11 15.62 2.66 5.89
CA CYS A 11 16.88 2.39 5.19
C CYS A 11 18.10 3.09 5.83
N ARG A 12 17.98 4.38 6.20
CA ARG A 12 19.06 5.20 6.83
C ARG A 12 20.38 5.28 6.06
N LYS A 13 20.39 4.93 4.77
CA LYS A 13 21.55 5.15 3.88
C LYS A 13 21.71 6.63 3.54
N GLN A 14 22.88 7.01 3.04
CA GLN A 14 23.15 8.38 2.60
C GLN A 14 22.12 8.82 1.55
N PRO A 15 21.40 9.94 1.76
CA PRO A 15 20.40 10.41 0.82
C PRO A 15 21.08 10.90 -0.46
N GLY A 16 20.48 10.54 -1.60
CA GLY A 16 20.94 10.96 -2.93
C GLY A 16 20.19 12.19 -3.43
N ILE A 17 20.21 12.36 -4.75
CA ILE A 17 19.52 13.48 -5.43
C ILE A 17 18.03 13.16 -5.64
N ALA A 18 17.64 11.88 -5.60
CA ALA A 18 16.29 11.44 -5.85
C ALA A 18 15.28 12.01 -4.83
N ILE A 19 14.17 12.55 -5.35
CA ILE A 19 13.06 13.06 -4.54
C ILE A 19 12.15 11.88 -4.18
N GLY A 20 11.77 11.81 -2.91
CA GLY A 20 10.80 10.81 -2.44
C GLY A 20 9.39 11.13 -2.90
N ARG A 21 8.61 10.11 -3.26
CA ARG A 21 7.20 10.24 -3.65
C ARG A 21 6.26 9.54 -2.66
N LEU A 22 4.99 9.92 -2.62
CA LEU A 22 3.93 9.29 -1.83
C LEU A 22 2.81 8.79 -2.75
N CYS A 23 2.14 7.71 -2.31
CA CYS A 23 0.97 7.13 -2.96
C CYS A 23 -0.29 7.88 -2.52
N GLU A 24 -1.41 7.76 -3.27
CA GLU A 24 -2.70 8.42 -2.97
C GLU A 24 -3.16 8.26 -1.50
N LYS A 25 -2.90 7.09 -0.92
CA LYS A 25 -3.28 6.75 0.46
C LYS A 25 -2.40 7.39 1.53
N CYS A 26 -1.23 7.89 1.12
CA CYS A 26 -0.21 8.47 1.98
C CYS A 26 0.06 9.93 1.65
N ASP A 27 -0.69 10.54 0.73
CA ASP A 27 -0.46 11.91 0.31
C ASP A 27 -0.53 12.90 1.47
N GLY A 28 0.41 13.83 1.48
CA GLY A 28 0.51 14.88 2.51
C GLY A 28 0.97 14.41 3.90
N LYS A 29 1.24 13.11 4.10
CA LYS A 29 1.80 12.61 5.35
C LYS A 29 3.28 12.94 5.46
N CYS A 30 3.69 13.36 6.64
CA CYS A 30 5.10 13.39 6.99
C CYS A 30 5.67 11.98 7.09
N VAL A 31 6.83 11.74 6.49
CA VAL A 31 7.47 10.42 6.39
C VAL A 31 7.92 9.85 7.74
N ILE A 32 8.00 10.68 8.79
CA ILE A 32 8.50 10.25 10.11
C ILE A 32 7.38 10.16 11.14
N CYS A 33 6.47 11.14 11.16
CA CYS A 33 5.46 11.24 12.21
C CYS A 33 4.04 10.96 11.73
N ASP A 34 3.84 10.66 10.44
CA ASP A 34 2.54 10.48 9.78
C ASP A 34 1.57 11.65 9.93
N SER A 35 2.03 12.82 10.40
CA SER A 35 1.17 14.01 10.54
C SER A 35 1.01 14.72 9.20
N TYR A 36 -0.16 15.34 9.01
CA TYR A 36 -0.47 16.12 7.79
C TYR A 36 -0.15 17.61 7.94
N VAL A 37 0.63 17.99 8.96
CA VAL A 37 0.76 19.38 9.39
C VAL A 37 2.06 20.00 8.87
N ARG A 38 1.92 21.14 8.19
CA ARG A 38 2.99 22.09 7.79
C ARG A 38 4.24 21.40 7.19
N PRO A 39 4.16 20.92 5.93
CA PRO A 39 5.33 20.46 5.21
C PRO A 39 6.35 21.61 5.05
N CYS A 40 7.64 21.34 5.29
CA CYS A 40 8.69 22.35 5.21
C CYS A 40 9.83 21.95 4.27
N THR A 41 10.37 20.74 4.42
CA THR A 41 11.50 20.28 3.61
C THR A 41 11.14 19.09 2.74
N LEU A 42 11.68 19.05 1.52
CA LEU A 42 11.52 17.95 0.58
C LEU A 42 12.33 16.74 1.03
N VAL A 43 11.76 15.56 0.89
CA VAL A 43 12.40 14.30 1.26
C VAL A 43 13.32 13.81 0.16
N ARG A 44 14.52 13.36 0.55
CA ARG A 44 15.51 12.76 -0.36
C ARG A 44 15.70 11.28 -0.07
N VAL A 45 15.81 10.49 -1.13
CA VAL A 45 15.94 9.03 -1.08
C VAL A 45 17.35 8.65 -1.55
N CYS A 46 17.93 7.59 -1.00
CA CYS A 46 19.20 7.06 -1.48
C CYS A 46 19.08 6.46 -2.89
N ASP A 47 20.20 6.41 -3.61
CA ASP A 47 20.19 5.95 -5.01
C ASP A 47 19.81 4.48 -5.15
N GLU A 48 20.13 3.66 -4.15
CA GLU A 48 19.73 2.24 -4.11
C GLU A 48 18.21 2.06 -4.00
N CYS A 49 17.55 2.87 -3.16
CA CYS A 49 16.09 2.81 -3.00
C CYS A 49 15.34 3.43 -4.18
N ASN A 50 16.03 4.17 -5.05
CA ASN A 50 15.49 4.76 -6.26
C ASN A 50 16.02 4.07 -7.54
N TYR A 51 16.46 2.81 -7.44
CA TYR A 51 16.96 2.07 -8.61
C TYR A 51 15.87 1.25 -9.31
N GLY A 52 15.84 1.31 -10.64
CA GLY A 52 15.00 0.46 -11.50
C GLY A 52 13.51 0.50 -11.15
N SER A 53 12.94 -0.66 -10.80
CA SER A 53 11.50 -0.81 -10.53
C SER A 53 11.03 -0.10 -9.25
N PHE A 54 11.94 0.35 -8.38
CA PHE A 54 11.62 1.11 -7.17
C PHE A 54 11.53 2.63 -7.39
N GLN A 55 11.85 3.10 -8.61
CA GLN A 55 11.73 4.50 -8.98
C GLN A 55 10.30 5.00 -8.83
N GLY A 56 10.18 6.20 -8.27
CA GLY A 56 8.88 6.85 -8.09
C GLY A 56 7.90 6.09 -7.19
N ARG A 57 8.37 5.10 -6.42
CA ARG A 57 7.51 4.39 -5.47
C ARG A 57 7.37 5.14 -4.16
N CYS A 58 6.20 4.99 -3.53
CA CYS A 58 5.87 5.58 -2.26
C CYS A 58 6.91 5.24 -1.17
N VAL A 59 7.38 6.24 -0.42
CA VAL A 59 8.38 6.07 0.64
C VAL A 59 7.87 5.21 1.81
N ILE A 60 6.57 5.28 2.10
CA ILE A 60 5.91 4.58 3.22
C ILE A 60 5.33 3.23 2.78
N CYS A 61 4.55 3.24 1.69
CA CYS A 61 3.68 2.13 1.30
C CYS A 61 4.28 1.21 0.23
N GLY A 62 5.32 1.67 -0.50
CA GLY A 62 5.90 0.96 -1.65
C GLY A 62 5.00 0.87 -2.90
N GLY A 63 3.83 1.52 -2.90
CA GLY A 63 2.94 1.64 -4.06
C GLY A 63 3.42 2.67 -5.09
N VAL A 64 2.65 2.89 -6.15
CA VAL A 64 2.95 3.93 -7.15
C VAL A 64 2.85 5.31 -6.51
N GLY A 65 3.90 6.12 -6.66
CA GLY A 65 3.97 7.47 -6.10
C GLY A 65 3.50 8.51 -7.11
N ILE A 66 2.71 9.47 -6.63
CA ILE A 66 2.11 10.56 -7.43
C ILE A 66 2.63 11.89 -6.90
N SER A 67 2.43 12.15 -5.61
CA SER A 67 2.85 13.39 -4.95
C SER A 67 4.28 13.29 -4.41
N ASP A 68 4.92 14.44 -4.20
CA ASP A 68 6.25 14.50 -3.57
C ASP A 68 6.12 14.41 -2.04
N ALA A 69 7.10 13.75 -1.40
CA ALA A 69 7.15 13.55 0.03
C ALA A 69 7.82 14.74 0.75
N TYR A 70 7.27 15.12 1.90
CA TYR A 70 7.77 16.22 2.71
C TYR A 70 7.99 15.81 4.17
N TYR A 71 8.94 16.47 4.83
CA TYR A 71 9.06 16.45 6.28
C TYR A 71 8.28 17.60 6.91
N CYS A 72 7.72 17.32 8.09
CA CYS A 72 7.01 18.29 8.89
C CYS A 72 7.97 19.30 9.55
N LYS A 73 7.49 20.53 9.82
CA LYS A 73 8.31 21.56 10.50
C LYS A 73 8.90 21.07 11.83
N GLU A 74 8.11 20.36 12.62
CA GLU A 74 8.55 19.83 13.93
C GLU A 74 9.65 18.78 13.77
N CYS A 75 9.57 17.98 12.71
CA CYS A 75 10.53 16.94 12.37
C CYS A 75 11.88 17.56 11.97
N THR A 76 11.82 18.65 11.20
CA THR A 76 13.01 19.42 10.82
C THR A 76 13.63 20.17 11.99
N GLN A 77 12.82 20.65 12.94
CA GLN A 77 13.32 21.28 14.16
C GLN A 77 14.00 20.27 15.10
N GLN A 78 13.56 19.01 15.06
CA GLN A 78 14.18 17.90 15.78
C GLN A 78 15.37 17.29 15.01
N GLU A 79 15.79 17.90 13.89
CA GLU A 79 16.89 17.46 13.03
C GLU A 79 16.75 16.03 12.47
N LYS A 80 15.53 15.49 12.43
CA LYS A 80 15.27 14.12 11.95
C LYS A 80 15.37 13.98 10.42
N ASP A 81 15.38 15.10 9.72
CA ASP A 81 15.67 15.17 8.29
C ASP A 81 17.13 14.80 7.95
N ARG A 82 18.02 14.75 8.95
CA ARG A 82 19.43 14.38 8.80
C ARG A 82 19.75 12.92 9.09
N ASP A 83 18.76 12.11 9.50
CA ASP A 83 18.96 10.70 9.85
C ASP A 83 19.25 9.79 8.63
N GLY A 84 19.08 10.30 7.42
CA GLY A 84 19.34 9.59 6.17
C GLY A 84 18.07 9.23 5.39
N CYS A 85 18.17 8.26 4.49
CA CYS A 85 17.08 7.84 3.61
C CYS A 85 15.88 7.28 4.42
N PRO A 86 14.70 7.92 4.36
CA PRO A 86 13.53 7.51 5.16
C PRO A 86 12.67 6.44 4.47
N LYS A 87 13.19 5.79 3.41
CA LYS A 87 12.49 4.70 2.72
C LYS A 87 12.35 3.49 3.62
N ILE A 88 11.13 2.98 3.72
CA ILE A 88 10.83 1.76 4.45
C ILE A 88 11.17 0.57 3.56
N VAL A 89 12.06 -0.30 4.04
CA VAL A 89 12.54 -1.47 3.28
C VAL A 89 11.68 -2.71 3.49
N ASN A 90 11.04 -2.83 4.66
CA ASN A 90 10.19 -3.95 4.97
C ASN A 90 8.71 -3.64 4.76
N LEU A 91 7.97 -4.61 4.23
CA LEU A 91 6.53 -4.60 4.24
C LEU A 91 6.10 -5.21 5.59
N GLY A 92 5.70 -4.35 6.54
CA GLY A 92 5.43 -4.76 7.92
C GLY A 92 4.34 -5.84 8.05
N SER A 93 4.43 -6.62 9.14
CA SER A 93 3.60 -7.78 9.46
C SER A 93 2.10 -7.53 9.39
N ALA A 94 1.64 -6.31 9.68
CA ALA A 94 0.21 -5.95 9.63
C ALA A 94 -0.42 -6.11 8.23
N LYS A 95 0.35 -5.93 7.15
CA LYS A 95 -0.18 -6.08 5.79
C LYS A 95 -0.20 -7.55 5.34
N THR A 96 0.71 -8.37 5.86
CA THR A 96 0.72 -9.82 5.64
C THR A 96 -0.37 -10.50 6.46
N ASP A 97 -0.59 -10.06 7.69
CA ASP A 97 -1.61 -10.63 8.59
C ASP A 97 -3.01 -10.45 8.02
N LEU A 98 -3.35 -9.24 7.54
CA LEU A 98 -4.62 -8.99 6.83
C LEU A 98 -4.79 -9.88 5.59
N PHE A 99 -3.72 -10.13 4.84
CA PHE A 99 -3.78 -11.02 3.69
C PHE A 99 -4.07 -12.47 4.11
N TYR A 100 -3.44 -12.95 5.19
CA TYR A 100 -3.69 -14.28 5.75
C TYR A 100 -5.08 -14.40 6.38
N GLU A 101 -5.57 -13.38 7.08
CA GLU A 101 -6.93 -13.34 7.64
C GLU A 101 -8.00 -13.45 6.53
N HIS A 102 -7.84 -12.70 5.43
CA HIS A 102 -8.76 -12.79 4.28
C HIS A 102 -8.67 -14.14 3.54
N LEU A 103 -7.48 -14.72 3.45
CA LEU A 103 -7.30 -16.07 2.90
C LEU A 103 -7.91 -17.14 3.81
N MET A 104 -7.69 -17.05 5.13
CA MET A 104 -8.25 -17.96 6.13
C MET A 104 -9.77 -17.88 6.16
N SER A 105 -10.36 -16.69 6.08
CA SER A 105 -11.83 -16.53 6.01
C SER A 105 -12.42 -17.14 4.73
N SER A 106 -11.72 -17.03 3.60
CA SER A 106 -12.13 -17.65 2.34
C SER A 106 -12.04 -19.19 2.40
N ILE A 107 -11.00 -19.73 3.04
CA ILE A 107 -10.82 -21.18 3.22
C ILE A 107 -11.78 -21.75 4.27
N LEU A 108 -11.98 -21.09 5.42
CA LEU A 108 -12.98 -21.47 6.43
C LEU A 108 -14.40 -21.38 5.88
N GLY A 109 -14.70 -20.36 5.05
CA GLY A 109 -15.96 -20.28 4.33
C GLY A 109 -16.16 -21.46 3.38
N ALA A 110 -15.13 -21.83 2.61
CA ALA A 110 -15.18 -23.01 1.75
C ALA A 110 -15.33 -24.32 2.54
N VAL A 111 -14.64 -24.49 3.68
CA VAL A 111 -14.77 -25.67 4.55
C VAL A 111 -16.15 -25.72 5.23
N ALA A 112 -16.71 -24.60 5.64
CA ALA A 112 -18.07 -24.53 6.19
C ALA A 112 -19.13 -24.88 5.14
N VAL A 113 -18.98 -24.40 3.90
CA VAL A 113 -19.86 -24.76 2.77
C VAL A 113 -19.72 -26.24 2.41
N CYS A 114 -18.50 -26.77 2.32
CA CYS A 114 -18.26 -28.17 1.96
C CYS A 114 -18.66 -29.14 3.10
N GLY A 115 -18.55 -28.73 4.36
CA GLY A 115 -18.89 -29.54 5.53
C GLY A 115 -20.40 -29.61 5.85
N LEU A 116 -21.19 -28.64 5.38
CA LEU A 116 -22.66 -28.63 5.53
C LEU A 116 -23.40 -29.32 4.38
N GLY A 117 -22.69 -29.90 3.40
CA GLY A 117 -23.31 -30.63 2.29
C GLY A 117 -24.19 -29.73 1.39
N VAL A 118 -23.93 -28.42 1.34
CA VAL A 118 -24.62 -27.53 0.42
C VAL A 118 -23.86 -27.54 -0.91
N SER A 119 -24.33 -28.40 -1.81
CA SER A 119 -23.92 -28.46 -3.20
C SER A 119 -24.46 -27.25 -3.97
N GLU A 120 -23.86 -26.08 -3.78
CA GLU A 120 -24.10 -24.93 -4.65
C GLU A 120 -22.91 -24.75 -5.61
N ASN A 121 -23.06 -25.43 -6.75
CA ASN A 121 -22.56 -25.10 -8.08
C ASN A 121 -21.25 -24.29 -8.15
N ALA A 122 -20.15 -24.99 -8.46
CA ALA A 122 -18.78 -24.50 -8.64
C ALA A 122 -18.58 -23.46 -9.78
N GLU A 123 -19.64 -22.98 -10.43
CA GLU A 123 -19.56 -22.07 -11.58
C GLU A 123 -19.58 -20.58 -11.20
N SER A 124 -19.97 -20.22 -9.98
CA SER A 124 -20.06 -18.79 -9.58
C SER A 124 -18.72 -18.18 -9.13
N TRP A 125 -17.75 -19.00 -8.74
CA TRP A 125 -16.44 -18.55 -8.26
C TRP A 125 -15.52 -18.04 -9.38
N GLY A 126 -15.71 -18.53 -10.61
CA GLY A 126 -14.89 -18.14 -11.77
C GLY A 126 -15.00 -16.67 -12.16
N ARG A 127 -16.09 -15.97 -11.78
CA ARG A 127 -16.32 -14.57 -12.17
C ARG A 127 -15.68 -13.53 -11.24
N TRP A 128 -15.36 -13.90 -10.00
CA TRP A 128 -14.71 -13.00 -9.04
C TRP A 128 -13.18 -13.07 -9.04
N VAL A 129 -12.59 -14.15 -9.57
CA VAL A 129 -11.13 -14.34 -9.60
C VAL A 129 -10.48 -13.64 -10.81
N MET A 130 -11.21 -13.39 -11.91
CA MET A 130 -10.61 -12.92 -13.18
C MET A 130 -11.44 -11.84 -13.91
N GLY A 131 -11.55 -10.63 -13.35
CA GLY A 131 -11.79 -9.46 -14.21
C GLY A 131 -12.63 -8.34 -13.61
N GLY A 132 -11.97 -7.24 -13.24
CA GLY A 132 -12.59 -5.92 -13.31
C GLY A 132 -12.78 -5.51 -14.77
N GLY A 133 -13.96 -5.01 -15.12
CA GLY A 133 -14.26 -4.47 -16.44
C GLY A 133 -15.71 -4.00 -16.55
N THR A 134 -15.89 -2.68 -16.58
CA THR A 134 -17.13 -1.91 -16.58
C THR A 134 -18.04 -2.12 -17.80
N GLY A 135 -19.36 -2.02 -17.61
CA GLY A 135 -20.25 -1.34 -18.58
C GLY A 135 -21.42 -2.14 -19.19
N ASN A 136 -22.62 -1.57 -19.00
CA ASN A 136 -23.87 -1.71 -19.76
C ASN A 136 -24.72 -2.99 -19.65
N MET A 137 -25.65 -2.93 -18.69
CA MET A 137 -27.00 -3.47 -18.85
C MET A 137 -27.75 -2.63 -19.90
N HIS A 138 -28.31 -3.25 -20.95
CA HIS A 138 -29.58 -2.88 -21.59
C HIS A 138 -29.96 -3.90 -22.68
N GLY A 139 -31.21 -4.38 -22.65
CA GLY A 139 -31.87 -5.23 -23.68
C GLY A 139 -31.86 -6.73 -23.34
N LEU A 140 -32.70 -7.26 -22.44
CA LEU A 140 -34.15 -7.50 -22.58
C LEU A 140 -34.57 -8.13 -23.93
N LEU A 141 -35.02 -9.40 -23.80
CA LEU A 141 -36.07 -10.08 -24.57
C LEU A 141 -35.71 -10.59 -25.98
N GLY A 142 -35.71 -11.93 -26.15
CA GLY A 142 -35.84 -12.52 -27.47
C GLY A 142 -35.60 -14.03 -27.57
N PHE A 143 -36.71 -14.77 -27.55
CA PHE A 143 -36.92 -16.06 -28.20
C PHE A 143 -36.38 -17.35 -27.57
N ALA A 144 -37.32 -18.04 -26.92
CA ALA A 144 -37.43 -19.48 -26.95
C ALA A 144 -37.60 -19.98 -28.40
N ALA A 145 -36.80 -20.98 -28.76
CA ALA A 145 -37.12 -22.11 -29.63
C ALA A 145 -36.06 -23.20 -29.42
#